data_AF-A0A9X3XHP0-F1
#
_entry.id   AF-A0A9X3XHP0-F1
#
_cell.length_a   1.000
_cell.length_b   1.000
_cell.length_c   1.000
_cell.angle_alpha   90.00
_cell.angle_beta   90.00
_cell.angle_gamma   90.00
#
_symmetry.space_group_name_H-M   'P 1'
#
loop_
_entity.id
_entity.type
_entity.pdbx_description
1 polymer ?
#
loop_
_entity_poly.entity_id
_entity_poly.type
_entity_poly.pdbx_seq_one_letter_code
_entity_poly.pdbx_strand_id
1 'polypeptide(L)'
;MLRQRALGREVLVTMRFHVLVLVVCAAFVGCGPPPPRLAAENCPVAMVKGQPSQITLVSSAEGVSFEPPKTCRGSYPDAPEYYIRVHGHGTRRIDYSIRDPNECDTHDADPVACPKVHFMAIGMSVLGAMTKTLGERNADTLGLGACADSNAPLEQWNMSSRIHDFRHANEALRIIDAELRLWDIGDDWGLSVSGIPCAVLL
;
A
#
# COMPACT_ATOMS: atom_id res chain seq x y z
N MET A 1 -63.69 19.82 6.16
CA MET A 1 -64.21 20.77 5.15
C MET A 1 -63.08 21.13 4.20
N LEU A 2 -63.31 20.94 2.91
CA LEU A 2 -62.40 21.20 1.78
C LEU A 2 -61.99 22.67 1.67
N ARG A 3 -60.78 22.91 1.16
CA ARG A 3 -60.58 23.91 0.10
C ARG A 3 -59.43 23.50 -0.83
N GLN A 4 -59.83 22.99 -2.00
CA GLN A 4 -59.02 22.94 -3.21
C GLN A 4 -58.73 24.36 -3.69
N ARG A 5 -57.60 24.57 -4.36
CA ARG A 5 -57.54 25.37 -5.61
C ARG A 5 -56.26 25.07 -6.38
N ALA A 6 -56.46 24.51 -7.57
CA ALA A 6 -55.49 24.32 -8.62
C ALA A 6 -55.14 25.66 -9.28
N LEU A 7 -53.88 25.77 -9.72
CA LEU A 7 -53.37 26.84 -10.57
C LEU A 7 -53.10 26.23 -11.95
N GLY A 8 -53.84 26.71 -12.95
CA GLY A 8 -53.64 26.34 -14.35
C GLY A 8 -52.73 27.32 -15.08
N ARG A 9 -52.18 26.87 -16.21
CA ARG A 9 -52.16 27.62 -17.48
C ARG A 9 -51.78 26.70 -18.65
N GLU A 10 -52.77 26.41 -19.49
CA GLU A 10 -52.69 25.84 -20.84
C GLU A 10 -52.01 26.88 -21.78
N VAL A 11 -51.09 26.59 -22.72
CA VAL A 11 -50.99 25.64 -23.85
C VAL A 11 -51.76 26.07 -25.12
N LEU A 12 -51.03 26.01 -26.25
CA LEU A 12 -51.42 26.07 -27.68
C LEU A 12 -51.75 27.48 -28.24
N VAL A 13 -51.24 27.90 -29.41
CA VAL A 13 -51.50 27.34 -30.75
C VAL A 13 -50.37 27.66 -31.76
N THR A 14 -50.04 26.63 -32.55
CA THR A 14 -49.25 26.49 -33.79
C THR A 14 -49.51 27.47 -34.94
N MET A 15 -48.50 27.76 -35.79
CA MET A 15 -48.50 27.34 -37.22
C MET A 15 -47.31 27.84 -38.08
N ARG A 16 -46.71 26.86 -38.77
CA ARG A 16 -46.28 26.82 -40.20
C ARG A 16 -45.10 27.66 -40.73
N PHE A 17 -44.07 26.88 -41.11
CA PHE A 17 -43.37 26.83 -42.41
C PHE A 17 -42.93 28.16 -43.02
N HIS A 18 -41.62 28.34 -43.26
CA HIS A 18 -41.03 28.72 -44.56
C HIS A 18 -39.61 28.10 -44.65
N VAL A 19 -39.35 27.43 -45.77
CA VAL A 19 -38.11 26.75 -46.18
C VAL A 19 -37.21 27.76 -46.89
N LEU A 20 -35.89 27.77 -46.63
CA LEU A 20 -34.81 28.08 -47.61
C LEU A 20 -33.44 27.82 -46.94
N VAL A 21 -32.71 26.74 -47.23
CA VAL A 21 -31.70 26.51 -48.31
C VAL A 21 -30.27 26.40 -47.72
N LEU A 22 -29.75 25.16 -47.81
CA LEU A 22 -28.37 24.68 -48.09
C LEU A 22 -27.14 25.50 -47.63
N VAL A 23 -26.20 24.85 -46.93
CA VAL A 23 -24.91 24.41 -47.52
C VAL A 23 -24.41 23.16 -46.78
N VAL A 24 -24.11 22.12 -47.58
CA VAL A 24 -23.35 20.92 -47.21
C VAL A 24 -21.87 21.23 -47.36
N CYS A 25 -21.06 20.98 -46.33
CA CYS A 25 -19.64 20.67 -46.49
C CYS A 25 -19.32 19.43 -45.65
N ALA A 26 -19.41 18.28 -46.29
CA ALA A 26 -18.70 17.09 -45.87
C ALA A 26 -17.22 17.17 -46.32
N ALA A 27 -16.37 16.46 -45.57
CA ALA A 27 -14.97 16.14 -45.84
C ALA A 27 -13.89 17.15 -45.35
N PHE A 28 -13.53 17.02 -44.08
CA PHE A 28 -12.11 16.94 -43.70
C PHE A 28 -11.89 15.66 -42.90
N VAL A 29 -11.53 14.60 -43.64
CA VAL A 29 -10.87 13.42 -43.10
C VAL A 29 -9.40 13.80 -42.90
N GLY A 30 -8.89 13.63 -41.67
CA GLY A 30 -7.45 13.58 -41.42
C GLY A 30 -6.80 14.87 -40.93
N CYS A 31 -6.65 14.96 -39.61
CA CYS A 31 -5.48 15.46 -38.84
C CYS A 31 -5.95 15.96 -37.46
N GLY A 32 -6.72 15.13 -36.75
CA GLY A 32 -6.68 15.21 -35.29
C GLY A 32 -5.28 14.76 -34.84
N PRO A 33 -4.70 15.33 -33.77
CA PRO A 33 -3.53 14.73 -33.15
C PRO A 33 -3.82 13.24 -32.94
N PRO A 34 -2.87 12.33 -33.26
CA PRO A 34 -3.09 10.92 -33.02
C PRO A 34 -3.56 10.78 -31.56
N PRO A 35 -4.58 9.93 -31.30
CA PRO A 35 -4.97 9.65 -29.92
C PRO A 35 -3.67 9.34 -29.15
N PRO A 36 -3.48 9.91 -27.94
CA PRO A 36 -2.28 9.64 -27.17
C PRO A 36 -2.12 8.12 -27.16
N ARG A 37 -0.99 7.64 -27.70
CA ARG A 37 -0.69 6.21 -27.70
C ARG A 37 -0.82 5.78 -26.25
N LEU A 38 -1.74 4.86 -25.97
CA LEU A 38 -1.88 4.22 -24.69
C LEU A 38 -0.48 3.76 -24.28
N ALA A 39 0.12 4.41 -23.28
CA ALA A 39 1.39 3.99 -22.69
C ALA A 39 1.20 2.72 -21.82
N ALA A 40 0.31 1.81 -22.25
CA ALA A 40 -0.18 0.68 -21.47
C ALA A 40 0.27 -0.68 -22.01
N GLU A 41 0.75 -0.78 -23.26
CA GLU A 41 1.18 -2.07 -23.82
C GLU A 41 2.57 -2.53 -23.33
N ASN A 42 3.39 -1.61 -22.80
CA ASN A 42 4.77 -1.91 -22.36
C ASN A 42 5.05 -1.38 -20.95
N CYS A 43 4.06 -1.39 -20.05
CA CYS A 43 4.40 -1.31 -18.64
C CYS A 43 4.98 -2.68 -18.25
N PRO A 44 6.26 -2.77 -17.85
CA PRO A 44 6.71 -4.00 -17.22
C PRO A 44 5.81 -4.26 -16.02
N VAL A 45 5.31 -5.49 -15.89
CA VAL A 45 4.65 -5.98 -14.67
C VAL A 45 5.47 -5.49 -13.47
N ALA A 46 4.82 -5.17 -12.35
CA ALA A 46 5.46 -4.69 -11.11
C ALA A 46 6.54 -5.68 -10.61
N MET A 47 7.70 -5.72 -11.26
CA MET A 47 8.74 -6.71 -11.02
C MET A 47 9.54 -6.25 -9.81
N VAL A 48 9.75 -7.18 -8.89
CA VAL A 48 10.71 -6.99 -7.82
C VAL A 48 12.10 -6.81 -8.44
N LYS A 49 12.76 -5.72 -8.07
CA LYS A 49 14.15 -5.50 -8.48
C LYS A 49 15.09 -6.31 -7.58
N GLY A 50 16.10 -6.91 -8.18
CA GLY A 50 17.06 -7.73 -7.46
C GLY A 50 16.57 -9.16 -7.18
N GLN A 51 17.26 -9.87 -6.28
CA GLN A 51 17.03 -11.28 -5.95
C GLN A 51 17.31 -11.56 -4.47
N PRO A 52 16.65 -12.58 -3.86
CA PRO A 52 16.90 -12.99 -2.47
C PRO A 52 18.37 -13.24 -2.11
N SER A 53 19.19 -13.71 -3.06
CA SER A 53 20.63 -13.98 -2.86
C SER A 53 21.46 -12.73 -2.56
N GLN A 54 20.90 -11.53 -2.71
CA GLN A 54 21.57 -10.29 -2.34
C GLN A 54 21.50 -10.00 -0.84
N ILE A 55 20.70 -10.76 -0.08
CA ILE A 55 20.75 -10.72 1.38
C ILE A 55 22.04 -11.40 1.81
N THR A 56 22.93 -10.60 2.39
CA THR A 56 24.23 -11.06 2.91
C THR A 56 24.25 -11.06 4.43
N LEU A 57 23.20 -10.53 5.06
CA LEU A 57 23.05 -10.54 6.51
C LEU A 57 22.90 -11.98 7.00
N VAL A 58 23.58 -12.31 8.09
CA VAL A 58 23.47 -13.61 8.75
C VAL A 58 22.48 -13.47 9.90
N SER A 59 21.40 -14.25 9.87
CA SER A 59 20.38 -14.28 10.92
C SER A 59 20.96 -14.77 12.24
N SER A 60 20.71 -14.06 13.33
CA SER A 60 21.16 -14.43 14.68
C SER A 60 20.31 -13.78 15.77
N ALA A 61 20.17 -14.44 16.93
CA ALA A 61 19.41 -13.89 18.06
C ALA A 61 20.11 -12.70 18.76
N GLU A 62 21.46 -12.68 18.70
CA GLU A 62 22.28 -11.58 19.24
C GLU A 62 22.40 -10.39 18.29
N GLY A 63 21.98 -10.56 17.03
CA GLY A 63 21.90 -9.52 16.01
C GLY A 63 20.50 -9.44 15.42
N VAL A 64 20.40 -9.25 14.11
CA VAL A 64 19.11 -9.29 13.43
C VAL A 64 18.64 -10.74 13.32
N SER A 65 17.51 -11.05 13.97
CA SER A 65 16.89 -12.38 13.93
C SER A 65 15.78 -12.41 12.88
N PHE A 66 15.91 -13.22 11.84
CA PHE A 66 14.94 -13.30 10.75
C PHE A 66 14.91 -14.65 10.03
N GLU A 67 13.79 -14.95 9.38
CA GLU A 67 13.60 -16.13 8.53
C GLU A 67 14.14 -15.92 7.10
N PRO A 68 14.52 -16.97 6.37
CA PRO A 68 14.81 -16.85 4.94
C PRO A 68 13.63 -16.27 4.13
N PRO A 69 13.88 -15.56 3.02
CA PRO A 69 12.80 -15.02 2.19
C PRO A 69 11.87 -16.10 1.67
N LYS A 70 10.57 -15.93 1.92
CA LYS A 70 9.51 -16.75 1.37
C LYS A 70 8.95 -16.10 0.11
N THR A 71 8.90 -16.86 -0.98
CA THR A 71 8.19 -16.44 -2.20
C THR A 71 6.69 -16.53 -1.98
N CYS A 72 5.99 -15.45 -2.27
CA CYS A 72 4.54 -15.32 -2.16
C CYS A 72 3.94 -15.03 -3.54
N ARG A 73 2.65 -15.33 -3.70
CA ARG A 73 1.93 -14.95 -4.92
C ARG A 73 1.71 -13.45 -4.90
N GLY A 74 2.29 -12.74 -5.86
CA GLY A 74 2.05 -11.32 -6.02
C GLY A 74 0.74 -11.01 -6.71
N SER A 75 0.45 -9.71 -6.85
CA SER A 75 -0.74 -9.21 -7.55
C SER A 75 -0.81 -9.67 -9.01
N TYR A 76 0.32 -10.01 -9.62
CA TYR A 76 0.41 -10.52 -11.00
C TYR A 76 1.09 -11.90 -11.03
N PRO A 77 0.67 -12.83 -11.91
CA PRO A 77 1.23 -14.18 -11.99
C PRO A 77 2.75 -14.22 -12.19
N ASP A 78 3.30 -13.26 -12.96
CA ASP A 78 4.71 -13.21 -13.33
C ASP A 78 5.54 -12.22 -12.46
N ALA A 79 4.94 -11.67 -11.41
CA ALA A 79 5.62 -10.80 -10.45
C ALA A 79 5.44 -11.35 -9.04
N PRO A 80 6.27 -12.33 -8.62
CA PRO A 80 6.24 -12.81 -7.26
C PRO A 80 6.59 -11.68 -6.30
N GLU A 81 5.95 -11.71 -5.14
CA GLU A 81 6.33 -10.87 -4.00
C GLU A 81 7.05 -11.74 -2.98
N TYR A 82 7.80 -11.14 -2.07
CA TYR A 82 8.55 -11.87 -1.07
C TYR A 82 8.21 -11.37 0.32
N TYR A 83 8.24 -12.28 1.29
CA TYR A 83 8.05 -11.98 2.69
C TYR A 83 9.23 -12.50 3.51
N ILE A 84 9.73 -11.67 4.41
CA ILE A 84 10.78 -12.03 5.36
C ILE A 84 10.27 -11.68 6.76
N ARG A 85 10.25 -12.65 7.67
CA ARG A 85 9.86 -12.43 9.06
C ARG A 85 11.08 -12.01 9.87
N VAL A 86 10.98 -10.89 10.59
CA VAL A 86 11.96 -10.45 11.58
C VAL A 86 11.37 -10.71 12.97
N HIS A 87 12.15 -11.34 13.83
CA HIS A 87 11.72 -11.74 15.17
C HIS A 87 11.98 -10.62 16.18
N GLY A 88 10.98 -10.35 17.01
CA GLY A 88 11.11 -9.44 18.14
C GLY A 88 11.97 -10.04 19.26
N HIS A 89 12.48 -9.15 20.11
CA HIS A 89 13.39 -9.51 21.22
C HIS A 89 12.94 -8.95 22.57
N GLY A 90 11.91 -8.11 22.60
CA GLY A 90 11.45 -7.43 23.80
C GLY A 90 10.30 -8.14 24.52
N THR A 91 9.66 -7.42 25.44
CA THR A 91 8.59 -7.96 26.30
C THR A 91 7.20 -7.47 25.94
N ARG A 92 7.11 -6.33 25.24
CA ARG A 92 5.85 -5.71 24.82
C ARG A 92 5.30 -6.43 23.60
N ARG A 93 3.97 -6.42 23.48
CA ARG A 93 3.23 -7.10 22.42
C ARG A 93 2.55 -6.10 21.51
N ILE A 94 2.39 -6.46 20.24
CA ILE A 94 1.63 -5.65 19.28
C ILE A 94 0.15 -5.87 19.54
N ASP A 95 -0.56 -4.75 19.73
CA ASP A 95 -1.99 -4.68 19.87
C ASP A 95 -2.63 -4.22 18.56
N TYR A 96 -3.42 -5.11 17.99
CA TYR A 96 -4.13 -4.90 16.73
C TYR A 96 -5.60 -4.52 16.93
N SER A 97 -6.04 -4.30 18.18
CA SER A 97 -7.40 -3.84 18.46
C SER A 97 -7.65 -2.46 17.86
N ILE A 98 -8.89 -2.23 17.44
CA ILE A 98 -9.31 -0.91 16.96
C ILE A 98 -9.48 -0.01 18.20
N ARG A 99 -8.49 0.83 18.46
CA ARG A 99 -8.50 1.81 19.55
C ARG A 99 -7.75 3.08 19.18
N ASP A 100 -8.03 4.15 19.91
CA ASP A 100 -7.25 5.38 19.81
C ASP A 100 -5.86 5.18 20.43
N PRO A 101 -4.83 5.91 19.93
CA PRO A 101 -3.53 5.95 20.56
C PRO A 101 -3.61 6.47 22.01
N ASN A 102 -2.78 5.93 22.89
CA ASN A 102 -2.69 6.34 24.29
C ASN A 102 -1.22 6.52 24.73
N GLU A 103 -1.00 6.78 26.02
CA GLU A 103 0.33 6.99 26.60
C GLU A 103 1.28 5.80 26.48
N CYS A 104 0.77 4.59 26.18
CA CYS A 104 1.60 3.42 25.93
C CYS A 104 2.11 3.35 24.47
N ASP A 105 1.59 4.16 23.55
CA ASP A 105 1.95 4.07 22.13
C ASP A 105 3.17 4.93 21.78
N THR A 106 4.19 4.86 22.63
CA THR A 106 5.50 5.49 22.48
C THR A 106 6.61 4.53 22.93
N HIS A 107 7.82 4.74 22.41
CA HIS A 107 8.97 3.86 22.69
C HIS A 107 9.59 4.08 24.07
N ASP A 108 9.34 5.23 24.72
CA ASP A 108 9.84 5.58 26.06
C ASP A 108 8.90 5.16 27.20
N ALA A 109 7.73 4.60 26.89
CA ALA A 109 6.81 4.06 27.87
C ALA A 109 7.40 2.84 28.59
N ASP A 110 7.18 2.73 29.91
CA ASP A 110 7.63 1.59 30.72
C ASP A 110 7.01 0.29 30.19
N PRO A 111 7.81 -0.69 29.73
CA PRO A 111 7.31 -1.96 29.20
C PRO A 111 6.44 -2.75 30.19
N VAL A 112 6.67 -2.60 31.50
CA VAL A 112 5.92 -3.31 32.53
C VAL A 112 4.52 -2.69 32.71
N ALA A 113 4.44 -1.37 32.73
CA ALA A 113 3.16 -0.64 32.80
C ALA A 113 2.39 -0.66 31.47
N CYS A 114 3.12 -0.69 30.36
CA CYS A 114 2.61 -0.61 29.01
C CYS A 114 3.01 -1.85 28.17
N PRO A 115 2.50 -3.05 28.52
CA PRO A 115 2.91 -4.31 27.88
C PRO A 115 2.40 -4.47 26.44
N LYS A 116 1.62 -3.51 25.94
CA LYS A 116 1.03 -3.53 24.61
C LYS A 116 1.27 -2.20 23.90
N VAL A 117 1.56 -2.28 22.61
CA VAL A 117 1.76 -1.14 21.70
C VAL A 117 0.81 -1.28 20.54
N HIS A 118 0.07 -0.23 20.22
CA HIS A 118 -0.82 -0.23 19.07
C HIS A 118 -0.02 -0.49 17.78
N PHE A 119 -0.52 -1.37 16.92
CA PHE A 119 0.18 -1.76 15.68
C PHE A 119 0.57 -0.55 14.84
N MET A 120 -0.27 0.48 14.85
CA MET A 120 -0.05 1.64 14.02
C MET A 120 1.16 2.47 14.49
N ALA A 121 1.40 2.53 15.80
CA ALA A 121 2.50 3.30 16.37
C ALA A 121 3.85 2.69 15.97
N ILE A 122 4.03 1.38 16.21
CA ILE A 122 5.24 0.66 15.79
C ILE A 122 5.38 0.65 14.26
N GLY A 123 4.30 0.38 13.53
CA GLY A 123 4.34 0.32 12.06
C GLY A 123 4.77 1.64 11.44
N MET A 124 4.26 2.77 11.93
CA MET A 124 4.66 4.09 11.44
C MET A 124 6.09 4.44 11.84
N SER A 125 6.56 3.99 13.01
CA SER A 125 7.97 4.15 13.42
C SER A 125 8.90 3.42 12.45
N VAL A 126 8.63 2.13 12.18
CA VAL A 126 9.38 1.32 11.22
C VAL A 126 9.35 1.96 9.82
N LEU A 127 8.16 2.29 9.31
CA LEU A 127 8.04 2.91 7.98
C LEU A 127 8.74 4.28 7.92
N GLY A 128 8.66 5.09 8.98
CA GLY A 128 9.35 6.37 9.09
C GLY A 128 10.87 6.22 9.06
N ALA A 129 11.42 5.25 9.81
CA ALA A 129 12.85 4.95 9.79
C ALA A 129 13.32 4.43 8.42
N MET A 130 12.51 3.58 7.78
CA MET A 130 12.78 3.06 6.43
C MET A 130 12.73 4.16 5.37
N THR A 131 11.68 4.98 5.34
CA THR A 131 11.55 6.08 4.37
C THR A 131 12.67 7.11 4.53
N LYS A 132 13.07 7.42 5.76
CA LYS A 132 14.21 8.31 6.08
C LYS A 132 15.54 7.77 5.53
N THR A 133 15.77 6.46 5.63
CA THR A 133 17.06 5.85 5.30
C THR A 133 17.15 5.43 3.83
N LEU A 134 16.07 4.85 3.30
CA LEU A 134 16.02 4.26 1.96
C LEU A 134 15.42 5.22 0.92
N GLY A 135 14.67 6.23 1.35
CA GLY A 135 13.88 7.12 0.52
C GLY A 135 12.47 6.60 0.25
N GLU A 136 11.51 7.51 0.13
CA GLU A 136 10.08 7.21 -0.06
C GLU A 136 9.76 6.34 -1.28
N ARG A 137 10.61 6.37 -2.31
CA ARG A 137 10.42 5.52 -3.51
C ARG A 137 10.87 4.07 -3.33
N ASN A 138 11.58 3.78 -2.24
CA ASN A 138 12.14 2.46 -1.96
C ASN A 138 11.45 1.79 -0.77
N ALA A 139 10.76 2.55 0.07
CA ALA A 139 9.88 2.07 1.13
C ALA A 139 8.70 3.05 1.26
N ASP A 140 7.47 2.58 1.10
CA ASP A 140 6.31 3.46 0.96
C ASP A 140 5.07 3.06 1.76
N THR A 141 5.00 1.80 2.22
CA THR A 141 3.78 1.22 2.75
C THR A 141 4.06 0.31 3.94
N LEU A 142 3.10 0.22 4.84
CA LEU A 142 2.97 -0.84 5.83
C LEU A 142 1.56 -1.45 5.75
N GLY A 143 1.41 -2.68 6.23
CA GLY A 143 0.10 -3.35 6.32
C GLY A 143 0.24 -4.86 6.17
N LEU A 144 -0.79 -5.50 5.60
CA LEU A 144 -0.73 -6.91 5.23
C LEU A 144 0.45 -7.16 4.27
N GLY A 145 1.32 -8.10 4.65
CA GLY A 145 2.47 -8.46 3.83
C GLY A 145 2.15 -9.34 2.64
N ALA A 146 3.17 -9.57 1.80
CA ALA A 146 3.08 -10.36 0.56
C ALA A 146 2.50 -11.78 0.75
N CYS A 147 2.66 -12.36 1.95
CA CYS A 147 2.18 -13.68 2.33
C CYS A 147 1.03 -13.63 3.36
N ALA A 148 0.37 -12.48 3.50
CA ALA A 148 -0.73 -12.33 4.45
C ALA A 148 -1.95 -13.16 4.04
N ASP A 149 -2.62 -13.74 5.05
CA ASP A 149 -3.97 -14.28 4.92
C ASP A 149 -4.86 -13.57 5.94
N SER A 150 -5.75 -12.71 5.45
CA SER A 150 -6.68 -11.95 6.31
C SER A 150 -7.75 -12.81 6.95
N ASN A 151 -7.89 -14.08 6.54
CA ASN A 151 -8.79 -15.04 7.17
C ASN A 151 -8.11 -15.85 8.28
N ALA A 152 -6.78 -15.78 8.38
CA ALA A 152 -6.04 -16.41 9.45
C ALA A 152 -6.20 -15.63 10.76
N PRO A 153 -5.81 -16.20 11.91
CA PRO A 153 -5.64 -15.44 13.14
C PRO A 153 -4.70 -14.24 12.93
N LEU A 154 -4.92 -13.18 13.71
CA LEU A 154 -4.30 -11.87 13.53
C LEU A 154 -2.76 -11.90 13.64
N GLU A 155 -2.25 -12.76 14.51
CA GLU A 155 -0.82 -13.06 14.65
C GLU A 155 -0.19 -13.72 13.41
N GLN A 156 -1.02 -14.22 12.48
CA GLN A 156 -0.62 -14.84 11.21
C GLN A 156 -0.87 -13.93 10.00
N TRP A 157 -1.37 -12.70 10.22
CA TRP A 157 -1.63 -11.74 9.14
C TRP A 157 -0.36 -11.23 8.46
N ASN A 158 0.84 -11.58 8.97
CA ASN A 158 2.12 -11.24 8.35
C ASN A 158 2.22 -9.73 8.10
N MET A 159 1.89 -8.95 9.13
CA MET A 159 1.98 -7.50 9.10
C MET A 159 3.42 -7.09 8.82
N SER A 160 3.61 -6.15 7.91
CA SER A 160 4.94 -5.83 7.37
C SER A 160 5.06 -4.40 6.89
N SER A 161 6.30 -3.95 6.79
CA SER A 161 6.68 -2.79 5.97
C SER A 161 7.18 -3.25 4.60
N ARG A 162 7.03 -2.41 3.59
CA ARG A 162 7.28 -2.76 2.18
C ARG A 162 8.51 -2.04 1.63
N ILE A 163 9.30 -2.77 0.84
CA ILE A 163 10.33 -2.22 -0.06
C ILE A 163 10.16 -2.74 -1.49
N HIS A 164 10.87 -2.13 -2.44
CA HIS A 164 10.73 -2.46 -3.87
C HIS A 164 11.96 -3.05 -4.56
N ASP A 165 13.06 -3.19 -3.83
CA ASP A 165 14.33 -3.67 -4.38
C ASP A 165 15.11 -4.45 -3.31
N PHE A 166 15.51 -5.68 -3.64
CA PHE A 166 16.31 -6.54 -2.75
C PHE A 166 17.65 -5.92 -2.36
N ARG A 167 18.19 -4.96 -3.12
CA ARG A 167 19.40 -4.21 -2.73
C ARG A 167 19.23 -3.48 -1.39
N HIS A 168 18.00 -3.17 -0.99
CA HIS A 168 17.69 -2.53 0.29
C HIS A 168 17.33 -3.51 1.41
N ALA A 169 17.21 -4.81 1.13
CA ALA A 169 16.71 -5.79 2.09
C ALA A 169 17.58 -5.87 3.35
N ASN A 170 18.91 -5.93 3.22
CA ASN A 170 19.81 -5.95 4.38
C ASN A 170 19.58 -4.75 5.32
N GLU A 171 19.39 -3.56 4.75
CA GLU A 171 19.20 -2.34 5.55
C GLU A 171 17.80 -2.25 6.14
N ALA A 172 16.78 -2.63 5.38
CA ALA A 172 15.41 -2.74 5.88
C ALA A 172 15.32 -3.72 7.07
N LEU A 173 15.98 -4.87 7.00
CA LEU A 173 16.02 -5.84 8.09
C LEU A 173 16.67 -5.27 9.36
N ARG A 174 17.77 -4.52 9.22
CA ARG A 174 18.39 -3.83 10.36
C ARG A 174 17.50 -2.77 10.97
N ILE A 175 16.80 -2.00 10.14
CA ILE A 175 15.87 -0.96 10.61
C ILE A 175 14.72 -1.61 11.39
N ILE A 176 14.12 -2.67 10.85
CA ILE A 176 13.04 -3.39 11.54
C ILE A 176 13.53 -3.91 12.90
N ASP A 177 14.67 -4.63 12.94
CA ASP A 177 15.23 -5.12 14.21
C ASP A 177 15.53 -3.99 15.20
N ALA A 178 16.14 -2.89 14.74
CA ALA A 178 16.44 -1.75 15.58
C ALA A 178 15.17 -1.11 16.18
N GLU A 179 14.10 -0.99 15.40
CA GLU A 179 12.82 -0.45 15.85
C GLU A 179 12.11 -1.42 16.80
N LEU A 180 12.12 -2.74 16.54
CA LEU A 180 11.58 -3.73 17.47
C LEU A 180 12.31 -3.69 18.81
N ARG A 181 13.63 -3.50 18.81
CA ARG A 181 14.43 -3.33 20.04
C ARG A 181 14.14 -2.01 20.73
N LEU A 182 14.06 -0.91 19.98
CA LEU A 182 13.78 0.43 20.52
C LEU A 182 12.43 0.47 21.24
N TRP A 183 11.43 -0.20 20.67
CA TRP A 183 10.08 -0.26 21.22
C TRP A 183 9.86 -1.41 22.20
N ASP A 184 10.89 -2.20 22.52
CA ASP A 184 10.83 -3.42 23.33
C ASP A 184 9.75 -4.42 22.87
N ILE A 185 9.60 -4.61 21.56
CA ILE A 185 8.62 -5.52 20.97
C ILE A 185 9.16 -6.95 20.94
N GLY A 186 8.40 -7.89 21.50
CA GLY A 186 8.67 -9.33 21.44
C GLY A 186 7.97 -10.06 20.29
N ASP A 187 6.96 -9.43 19.67
CA ASP A 187 6.30 -9.98 18.49
C ASP A 187 7.13 -9.80 17.21
N ASP A 188 6.82 -10.60 16.20
CA ASP A 188 7.46 -10.50 14.89
C ASP A 188 6.95 -9.30 14.07
N TRP A 189 7.80 -8.83 13.16
CA TRP A 189 7.41 -7.88 12.10
C TRP A 189 7.92 -8.35 10.74
N GLY A 190 7.12 -8.15 9.70
CA GLY A 190 7.46 -8.55 8.35
C GLY A 190 8.20 -7.47 7.54
N LEU A 191 8.98 -7.94 6.58
CA LEU A 191 9.45 -7.17 5.44
C LEU A 191 8.84 -7.78 4.17
N SER A 192 8.03 -6.99 3.46
CA SER A 192 7.55 -7.35 2.13
C SER A 192 8.41 -6.73 1.05
N VAL A 193 8.76 -7.51 0.02
CA VAL A 193 9.46 -7.02 -1.17
C VAL A 193 8.54 -7.22 -2.37
N SER A 194 8.08 -6.13 -2.97
CA SER A 194 7.18 -6.15 -4.13
C SER A 194 7.55 -5.06 -5.14
N GLY A 195 7.38 -5.34 -6.43
CA GLY A 195 7.65 -4.32 -7.44
C GLY A 195 6.68 -3.15 -7.36
N ILE A 196 7.10 -2.00 -7.88
CA ILE A 196 6.23 -0.82 -8.01
C ILE A 196 5.37 -1.03 -9.26
N PRO A 197 4.03 -1.09 -9.16
CA PRO A 197 3.18 -1.08 -10.34
C PRO A 197 3.34 0.24 -11.08
N CYS A 198 3.40 0.22 -12.42
CA CYS A 198 3.28 1.48 -13.13
C CYS A 198 1.95 2.11 -12.74
N ALA A 199 1.97 3.39 -12.38
CA ALA A 199 0.75 4.16 -12.27
C ALA A 199 0.02 4.07 -13.61
N VAL A 200 -1.20 3.54 -13.61
CA VAL A 200 -2.13 3.81 -14.72
C VAL A 200 -2.34 5.32 -14.65
N LEU A 201 -1.81 6.06 -15.60
CA LEU A 201 -2.23 7.44 -15.84
C LEU A 201 -3.74 7.38 -16.12
N LEU A 202 -4.55 7.66 -15.10
CA LEU A 202 -5.98 7.92 -15.23
C LEU A 202 -6.17 9.37 -15.69
#